data_AF-A0A7V5CKW7-F1
#
_entry.id   AF-A0A7V5CKW7-F1
#
_cell.length_a   1.000
_cell.length_b   1.000
_cell.length_c   1.000
_cell.angle_alpha   90.00
_cell.angle_beta   90.00
_cell.angle_gamma   90.00
#
_symmetry.space_group_name_H-M   'P 1'
#
loop_
_entity.id
_entity.type
_entity.pdbx_description
1 polymer ?
#
loop_
_entity_poly.entity_id
_entity_poly.type
_entity_poly.pdbx_seq_one_letter_code
_entity_poly.pdbx_strand_id
1 'polypeptide(L)' 'MWQAFCKAVSDSFIAFMGYLLGYYPTGQIMLVVDNASYHTSHIVVNWLKAHPRIMLLYLLSHRPHLNLVEKI' A
#
# COMPACT_ATOMS: atom_id res chain seq x y z
N MET A 1 13.33 -15.03 -3.72
CA MET A 1 12.19 -15.90 -4.09
C MET A 1 11.10 -15.01 -4.64
N TRP A 2 10.85 -15.04 -5.95
CA TRP A 2 9.86 -14.15 -6.58
C TRP A 2 8.47 -14.77 -6.40
N GLN A 3 7.65 -14.21 -5.50
CA GLN A 3 6.25 -14.59 -5.37
C GLN A 3 5.44 -13.77 -6.38
N ALA A 4 4.87 -14.47 -7.36
CA ALA A 4 3.85 -13.91 -8.24
C ALA A 4 2.60 -13.62 -7.39
N PHE A 5 2.28 -12.35 -7.17
CA PHE A 5 1.03 -11.97 -6.52
C PHE A 5 -0.14 -12.25 -7.46
N CYS A 6 -0.85 -13.36 -7.25
CA CYS A 6 -2.12 -13.66 -7.88
C CYS A 6 -3.15 -12.59 -7.49
N LYS A 7 -3.44 -11.65 -8.41
CA LYS A 7 -4.44 -10.56 -8.30
C LYS A 7 -4.19 -9.58 -7.14
N ALA A 8 -4.23 -8.29 -7.43
CA ALA A 8 -4.19 -7.27 -6.38
C ALA A 8 -5.53 -7.28 -5.62
N VAL A 9 -5.53 -7.94 -4.46
CA VAL A 9 -6.66 -8.00 -3.51
C VAL A 9 -6.25 -7.35 -2.19
N SER A 10 -7.25 -6.80 -1.49
CA SER A 10 -7.06 -6.09 -0.22
C SER A 10 -6.23 -6.87 0.81
N ASP A 11 -6.43 -8.19 0.90
CA ASP A 11 -5.69 -9.05 1.83
C ASP A 11 -4.19 -9.11 1.50
N SER A 12 -3.84 -9.25 0.22
CA SER A 12 -2.44 -9.22 -0.24
C SER A 12 -1.78 -7.87 0.06
N PHE A 13 -2.54 -6.78 -0.09
CA PHE A 13 -2.04 -5.44 0.23
C PHE A 13 -1.81 -5.27 1.74
N ILE A 14 -2.70 -5.79 2.58
CA ILE A 14 -2.52 -5.82 4.04
C ILE A 14 -1.31 -6.66 4.45
N ALA A 15 -1.13 -7.84 3.85
CA ALA A 15 0.02 -8.70 4.13
C ALA A 15 1.34 -7.99 3.78
N PHE A 16 1.39 -7.30 2.65
CA PHE A 16 2.53 -6.47 2.25
C PHE A 16 2.82 -5.35 3.26
N MET A 17 1.79 -4.61 3.70
CA MET A 17 1.95 -3.59 4.74
C MET A 17 2.44 -4.16 6.07
N GLY A 18 1.97 -5.35 6.46
CA GLY A 18 2.48 -6.07 7.63
C GLY A 18 3.97 -6.44 7.50
N TYR A 19 4.38 -6.88 6.32
CA TYR A 19 5.80 -7.14 6.03
C TYR A 19 6.66 -5.87 6.17
N LEU A 20 6.17 -4.71 5.69
CA LEU A 20 6.87 -3.44 5.85
C LEU A 20 7.09 -3.06 7.32
N LEU A 21 6.10 -3.29 8.20
CA LEU A 21 6.25 -3.01 9.64
C LEU A 21 7.30 -3.91 10.31
N GLY A 22 7.42 -5.16 9.87
CA GLY A 22 8.45 -6.07 10.36
C GLY A 22 9.84 -5.70 9.86
N TYR A 23 9.95 -5.30 8.59
CA TYR A 23 11.23 -4.94 7.97
C TYR A 23 11.74 -3.57 8.41
N TYR A 24 10.85 -2.62 8.66
CA TYR A 24 11.15 -1.29 9.18
C TYR A 24 10.58 -1.14 10.60
N PRO A 25 11.29 -1.63 11.64
CA PRO A 25 10.76 -1.73 12.99
C PRO A 25 10.51 -0.38 13.66
N THR A 26 11.14 0.69 13.19
CA THR A 26 11.02 2.05 13.75
C THR A 26 10.66 3.09 12.68
N GLY A 27 10.15 4.25 13.11
CA GLY A 27 9.78 5.34 12.22
C GLY A 27 8.39 5.23 11.60
N GLN A 28 7.99 6.29 10.90
CA GLN A 28 6.76 6.34 10.11
C GLN A 28 7.03 5.88 8.69
N ILE A 29 6.09 5.13 8.13
CA ILE A 29 6.15 4.61 6.77
C ILE A 29 5.07 5.33 5.97
N MET A 30 5.49 6.17 5.03
CA MET A 30 4.59 6.84 4.10
C MET A 30 4.61 6.08 2.78
N LEU A 31 3.48 5.45 2.43
CA LEU A 31 3.33 4.73 1.18
C LEU A 31 2.56 5.58 0.18
N VAL A 32 3.21 5.90 -0.93
CA VAL A 32 2.56 6.58 -2.06
C VAL A 32 1.88 5.52 -2.91
N VAL A 33 0.56 5.60 -3.06
CA VAL A 33 -0.26 4.62 -3.78
C VAL A 33 -1.04 5.27 -4.90
N ASP A 34 -1.39 4.48 -5.92
CA ASP A 34 -2.35 4.90 -6.93
C ASP A 34 -3.79 4.85 -6.37
N ASN A 35 -4.78 5.14 -7.22
CA ASN A 35 -6.19 5.15 -6.82
C ASN A 35 -6.88 3.79 -7.05
N ALA A 36 -6.15 2.68 -6.97
CA ALA A 36 -6.77 1.36 -7.07
C ALA A 36 -7.82 1.14 -5.96
N SER A 37 -8.96 0.58 -6.34
CA SER A 37 -10.15 0.48 -5.47
C SER A 37 -9.95 -0.38 -4.22
N TYR A 38 -8.98 -1.29 -4.21
CA TYR A 38 -8.68 -2.11 -3.04
C TYR A 38 -7.96 -1.33 -1.93
N HIS A 39 -7.25 -0.22 -2.23
CA HIS A 39 -6.62 0.63 -1.23
C HIS A 39 -7.64 1.32 -0.30
N THR A 40 -8.82 1.63 -0.81
CA THR A 40 -9.91 2.28 -0.06
C THR A 40 -10.94 1.30 0.49
N SER A 41 -10.70 -0.01 0.36
CA SER A 41 -11.61 -1.04 0.86
C SER A 41 -11.76 -0.98 2.39
N HIS A 42 -12.94 -1.35 2.91
CA HIS A 42 -13.24 -1.32 4.35
C HIS A 42 -12.22 -2.07 5.21
N ILE A 43 -11.74 -3.21 4.74
CA ILE A 43 -10.75 -4.02 5.46
C ILE A 43 -9.40 -3.30 5.58
N VAL A 44 -8.96 -2.62 4.52
CA VAL A 44 -7.71 -1.83 4.53
C VAL A 44 -7.84 -0.63 5.45
N VAL A 45 -8.95 0.11 5.36
CA VAL A 45 -9.21 1.27 6.23
C VAL A 45 -9.24 0.86 7.70
N ASN A 46 -9.90 -0.26 8.03
CA ASN A 46 -9.94 -0.77 9.40
C ASN A 46 -8.56 -1.22 9.88
N TRP A 47 -7.76 -1.86 9.01
CA TRP A 47 -6.40 -2.28 9.35
C TRP A 47 -5.48 -1.08 9.64
N LEU A 48 -5.57 0.00 8.84
CA LEU A 48 -4.78 1.22 9.04
C LEU A 48 -5.08 1.91 10.38
N LYS A 49 -6.31 1.85 10.87
CA LYS A 49 -6.66 2.38 12.20
C LYS A 49 -5.90 1.69 13.34
N ALA A 50 -5.58 0.40 13.17
CA ALA A 50 -4.79 -0.35 14.14
C ALA A 50 -3.27 -0.11 13.98
N HIS A 51 -2.83 0.46 12.86
CA HIS A 51 -1.41 0.61 12.52
C HIS A 51 -1.08 2.06 12.11
N PRO A 52 -1.09 3.02 13.07
CA PRO A 52 -0.91 4.45 12.80
C PRO A 52 0.49 4.81 12.27
N ARG A 53 1.43 3.86 12.28
CA ARG A 53 2.76 4.02 11.71
C ARG A 53 2.76 4.05 10.19
N ILE A 54 1.74 3.48 9.55
CA ILE A 54 1.59 3.49 8.09
C ILE A 54 0.61 4.58 7.69
N MET A 55 1.05 5.44 6.79
CA MET A 55 0.24 6.48 6.19
C MET A 55 0.19 6.27 4.67
N LEU A 56 -1.02 6.22 4.11
CA LEU A 56 -1.23 6.14 2.67
C LEU A 56 -1.36 7.56 2.09
N LEU A 57 -0.55 7.88 1.09
CA LEU A 57 -0.65 9.09 0.29
C LEU A 57 -1.15 8.71 -1.11
N TYR A 58 -2.37 9.14 -1.45
CA TYR A 58 -2.97 8.86 -2.75
C TYR A 58 -2.50 9.85 -3.80
N LEU A 59 -2.09 9.34 -4.95
CA LEU A 59 -1.74 10.18 -6.11
C LEU A 59 -2.99 10.87 -6.67
N LEU A 60 -2.82 12.08 -7.19
CA LEU A 60 -3.88 12.80 -7.89
C LEU A 60 -4.39 11.95 -9.05
N SER A 61 -5.72 11.78 -9.12
CA SER A 61 -6.37 10.94 -10.12
C SER A 61 -6.00 11.37 -11.54
N HIS A 62 -5.80 10.38 -12.42
CA HIS A 62 -5.45 10.53 -13.85
C HIS A 62 -4.05 11.11 -14.16
N ARG A 63 -3.04 10.86 -13.32
CA ARG A 63 -1.63 11.14 -13.65
C ARG A 63 -0.72 9.92 -13.53
N PRO A 64 -0.89 8.91 -14.41
CA PRO A 64 -0.02 7.72 -14.44
C PRO A 64 1.47 8.09 -14.52
N HIS A 65 1.81 9.14 -15.28
CA HIS A 65 3.18 9.68 -15.40
C HIS A 65 3.84 10.17 -14.09
N LEU A 66 3.08 10.34 -13.00
CA LEU A 66 3.61 10.69 -11.68
C LEU A 66 3.89 9.46 -10.81
N ASN A 67 3.40 8.28 -11.18
CA ASN A 67 3.74 7.03 -10.52
C ASN A 67 5.15 6.62 -10.94
N LEU A 68 6.15 6.83 -10.06
CA LEU A 68 7.55 6.49 -10.35
C LEU A 68 7.75 5.01 -10.69
N VAL A 69 6.86 4.14 -10.22
CA VAL A 69 6.89 2.70 -10.47
C VAL A 69 6.54 2.36 -11.93
N GLU A 70 5.78 3.20 -12.65
CA GLU A 70 5.43 2.94 -14.06
C GLU A 70 6.59 3.17 -15.04
N LYS A 71 7.67 3.82 -14.59
CA LYS A 71 8.85 4.12 -15.43
C LYS A 71 9.95 3.07 -15.34
N ILE A 72 9.74 1.97 -14.61
CA ILE A 72 10.73 0.92 -14.34
C ILE A 72 10.63 -0.18 -15.40
#